data_AF-X1Q2C8-F1
#
_entry.id   AF-X1Q2C8-F1
#
_cell.length_a   1.000
_cell.length_b   1.000
_cell.length_c   1.000
_cell.angle_alpha   90.00
_cell.angle_beta   90.00
_cell.angle_gamma   90.00
#
_symmetry.space_group_name_H-M   'P 1'
#
loop_
_entity.id
_entity.type
_entity.pdbx_description
1 polymer ?
#
loop_
_entity_poly.entity_id
_entity_poly.type
_entity_poly.pdbx_seq_one_letter_code
_entity_poly.pdbx_strand_id
1 'polypeptide(L)' 'MIDVMNKAGFDISVLGNHEFDYGEVNLKNRVEQADFDWVCANIDMGSTGIPEPFDYKTISID' A
#
# COMPACT_ATOMS: atom_id res chain seq x y z
N MET A 1 10.85 -2.77 6.60
CA MET A 1 10.77 -1.68 5.60
C MET A 1 9.66 -0.71 5.97
N ILE A 2 8.41 -1.15 6.10
CA ILE A 2 7.26 -0.29 6.46
C ILE A 2 7.53 0.62 7.67
N ASP A 3 8.00 0.10 8.81
CA ASP A 3 8.35 0.94 9.99
C ASP A 3 9.35 2.07 9.68
N VAL A 4 10.32 1.83 8.80
CA VAL A 4 11.29 2.86 8.38
C VAL A 4 10.63 3.86 7.42
N MET A 5 9.77 3.41 6.50
CA MET A 5 9.03 4.28 5.58
C MET A 5 8.06 5.19 6.34
N ASN A 6 7.36 4.66 7.35
CA ASN A 6 6.50 5.44 8.24
C ASN A 6 7.31 6.54 8.95
N LYS A 7 8.48 6.19 9.51
CA LYS A 7 9.38 7.17 10.16
C LYS A 7 10.00 8.18 9.20
N ALA A 8 10.19 7.80 7.94
CA ALA A 8 10.67 8.68 6.89
C ALA A 8 9.59 9.66 6.39
N GLY A 9 8.33 9.47 6.77
CA GLY A 9 7.22 10.34 6.39
C GLY A 9 6.80 10.18 4.94
N PHE A 10 6.68 8.93 4.46
CA PHE A 10 6.12 8.68 3.14
C PHE A 10 4.66 9.14 3.09
N ASP A 11 4.25 9.81 2.01
CA ASP A 11 2.85 10.15 1.78
C ASP A 11 2.09 9.04 1.05
N ILE A 12 2.79 8.39 0.10
CA ILE A 12 2.26 7.40 -0.84
C ILE A 12 3.33 6.36 -1.19
N SER A 13 2.91 5.12 -1.41
CA SER A 13 3.66 4.11 -2.16
C SER A 13 2.76 3.41 -3.17
N VAL A 14 3.36 2.75 -4.17
CA VAL A 14 2.63 1.94 -5.15
C VAL A 14 2.85 0.45 -4.90
N LEU A 15 1.84 -0.38 -5.19
CA LEU A 15 2.01 -1.83 -5.17
C LEU A 15 2.79 -2.25 -6.42
N GLY A 16 4.00 -2.77 -6.22
CA GLY A 16 4.79 -3.42 -7.25
C GLY A 16 4.51 -4.92 -7.32
N ASN A 17 5.14 -5.59 -8.29
CA ASN A 17 4.98 -7.04 -8.46
C ASN A 17 5.56 -7.83 -7.27
N HIS A 18 6.57 -7.31 -6.58
CA HIS A 18 7.25 -8.00 -5.48
C HIS A 18 6.47 -7.94 -4.15
N GLU A 19 5.49 -7.05 -4.03
CA GLU A 19 4.56 -7.04 -2.89
C GLU A 19 3.72 -8.33 -2.82
N PHE A 20 3.65 -9.10 -3.91
CA PHE A 20 2.90 -10.36 -4.03
C PHE A 20 3.74 -11.62 -3.78
N ASP A 21 5.08 -11.51 -3.70
CA ASP A 21 6.00 -12.66 -3.63
C ASP A 21 5.73 -13.59 -2.44
N TYR A 22 5.24 -13.03 -1.33
CA TYR A 22 5.04 -13.74 -0.07
C TYR A 22 3.57 -13.99 0.26
N GLY A 23 2.68 -13.79 -0.72
CA GLY A 23 1.26 -14.08 -0.64
C GLY A 23 0.43 -13.08 0.18
N GLU A 24 -0.88 -13.30 0.14
CA GLU A 24 -1.91 -12.36 0.61
C GLU A 24 -1.79 -11.97 2.09
N VAL A 25 -1.45 -12.92 2.98
CA VAL A 25 -1.31 -12.64 4.42
C VAL A 25 -0.17 -11.64 4.67
N ASN A 26 0.95 -11.79 3.96
CA ASN A 26 2.06 -10.85 4.10
C ASN A 26 1.70 -9.50 3.51
N LEU A 27 1.09 -9.47 2.32
CA LEU A 27 0.62 -8.24 1.70
C LEU A 27 -0.33 -7.48 2.64
N LYS A 28 -1.34 -8.18 3.20
CA LYS A 28 -2.28 -7.62 4.16
C LYS A 28 -1.57 -6.94 5.33
N ASN A 29 -0.64 -7.67 5.96
CA ASN A 29 0.13 -7.16 7.09
C ASN A 29 0.94 -5.92 6.71
N ARG A 30 1.49 -5.84 5.49
CA ARG A 30 2.25 -4.65 5.05
C ARG A 30 1.35 -3.45 4.78
N VAL A 31 0.19 -3.68 4.18
CA VAL A 31 -0.81 -2.63 3.95
C VAL A 31 -1.32 -2.09 5.27
N GLU A 32 -1.67 -2.95 6.23
CA GLU A 32 -2.18 -2.53 7.55
C GLU A 32 -1.11 -1.88 8.46
N GLN A 33 0.17 -2.14 8.22
CA GLN A 33 1.28 -1.50 8.96
C GLN A 33 1.64 -0.11 8.43
N ALA A 34 1.21 0.26 7.23
CA ALA A 34 1.63 1.49 6.57
C ALA A 34 0.87 2.70 7.11
N ASP A 35 1.59 3.76 7.47
CA ASP A 35 1.00 5.05 7.85
C ASP A 35 0.81 5.97 6.63
N PHE A 36 0.88 5.39 5.42
CA PHE A 36 0.83 6.07 4.13
C PHE A 36 -0.09 5.31 3.18
N ASP A 37 -0.53 5.99 2.12
CA ASP A 37 -1.52 5.40 1.22
C ASP A 37 -0.85 4.53 0.15
N TRP A 38 -1.51 3.41 -0.16
CA TRP A 38 -1.15 2.56 -1.31
C TRP A 38 -1.97 2.95 -2.53
N VAL A 39 -1.30 3.08 -3.68
CA VAL A 39 -1.94 3.39 -4.96
C VAL A 39 -1.70 2.26 -5.96
N CYS A 40 -2.78 1.77 -6.58
CA CYS A 40 -2.74 0.79 -7.66
C CYS A 40 -4.11 0.71 -8.33
N ALA A 41 -4.22 1.10 -9.60
CA ALA A 41 -5.50 1.18 -10.30
C ALA A 41 -5.88 -0.07 -11.10
N ASN A 42 -5.01 -1.10 -11.11
CA ASN A 42 -5.15 -2.26 -11.99
C ASN A 42 -5.23 -3.60 -11.22
N ILE A 43 -5.59 -3.54 -9.94
CA ILE A 43 -5.76 -4.69 -9.04
C ILE A 43 -7.10 -4.52 -8.32
N ASP A 44 -7.77 -5.64 -8.04
CA ASP A 44 -9.02 -5.70 -7.26
C ASP A 44 -8.77 -6.63 -6.06
N MET A 45 -8.91 -6.12 -4.83
CA MET A 45 -8.70 -6.90 -3.61
C MET A 45 -9.90 -7.78 -3.26
N GLY A 46 -11.06 -7.57 -3.87
CA GLY A 46 -12.25 -8.41 -3.77
C GLY A 46 -12.60 -8.83 -2.34
N SER A 47 -12.73 -10.13 -2.10
CA SER A 47 -13.06 -10.70 -0.78
C SER A 47 -11.85 -11.13 0.05
N THR A 48 -10.63 -10.69 -0.29
CA THR A 48 -9.40 -11.05 0.45
C THR A 48 -9.35 -10.40 1.83
N GLY A 49 -10.09 -9.31 2.04
CA GLY A 49 -10.05 -8.51 3.27
C GLY A 49 -8.75 -7.72 3.43
N ILE A 50 -7.99 -7.54 2.34
CA ILE A 50 -6.92 -6.55 2.21
C ILE A 50 -7.58 -5.21 1.85
N PRO A 51 -7.22 -4.09 2.48
CA PRO A 51 -7.72 -2.77 2.07
C PRO A 51 -7.46 -2.51 0.59
N GLU A 52 -8.48 -2.04 -0.14
CA GLU A 52 -8.35 -1.66 -1.54
C GLU A 52 -7.40 -0.45 -1.66
N PRO A 53 -6.35 -0.51 -2.51
CA PRO A 53 -5.52 0.64 -2.79
C PRO A 53 -6.33 1.71 -3.53
N PHE A 54 -5.88 2.97 -3.45
CA PHE A 54 -6.48 4.03 -4.24
C PHE A 54 -6.10 3.89 -5.72
N ASP A 55 -7.02 4.21 -6.63
CA ASP A 55 -6.69 4.30 -8.06
C ASP A 55 -5.68 5.43 -8.35
N TYR A 56 -5.82 6.54 -7.62
CA TYR A 56 -4.93 7.68 -7.67
C TYR A 56 -5.00 8.45 -6.35
N LYS A 57 -3.97 9.24 -6.05
CA LYS A 57 -3.98 10.20 -4.96
C LYS A 57 -3.32 11.50 -5.40
N THR A 58 -3.95 12.62 -5.04
CA THR A 58 -3.43 13.96 -5.30
C THR A 58 -2.90 14.54 -4.00
N ILE A 59 -1.63 14.95 -3.99
CA ILE A 59 -1.02 15.69 -2.89
C ILE A 59 -0.89 17.14 -3.32
N SER A 60 -1.39 18.05 -2.49
CA SER A 60 -1.09 19.47 -2.61
C SER A 60 0.05 19.79 -1.66
N ILE A 61 1.07 20.47 -2.18
CA ILE A 61 2.16 21.02 -1.38
C ILE A 61 2.00 22.54 -1.41
N ASP A 62 2.14 23.16 -0.24
CA ASP A 62 2.14 24.63 -0.09
C ASP A 62 3.44 25.25 -0.63
#